data_AF-A0A5B8K2T8-F1
#
_entry.id   AF-A0A5B8K2T8-F1
#
_cell.length_a   1.000
_cell.length_b   1.000
_cell.length_c   1.000
_cell.angle_alpha   90.00
_cell.angle_beta   90.00
_cell.angle_gamma   90.00
#
_symmetry.space_group_name_H-M   'P 1'
#
loop_
_entity.id
_entity.type
_entity.pdbx_description
1 polymer ?
#
loop_
_entity_poly.entity_id
_entity_poly.type
_entity_poly.pdbx_seq_one_letter_code
_entity_poly.pdbx_strand_id
1 'polypeptide(L)'
;MKTNKLDQFYTNPLISDNLVSVAKSLLPSFFFSSTKFIEPSAGTGNFLISLMKQGINSENLIAYDIEPKHPLCKNADYLKTTNFTVKYC
;
A
#
# COMPACT_ATOMS: atom_id res chain seq x y z
N MET A 1 -1.15 -22.69 -21.90
CA MET A 1 -0.83 -21.77 -20.78
C MET A 1 -2.01 -20.82 -20.61
N LYS A 2 -2.58 -20.67 -19.40
CA LYS A 2 -3.57 -19.61 -19.14
C LYS A 2 -2.83 -18.27 -19.25
N THR A 3 -3.21 -17.44 -20.21
CA THR A 3 -2.71 -16.06 -20.32
C THR A 3 -3.19 -15.29 -19.09
N ASN A 4 -2.27 -14.84 -18.25
CA ASN A 4 -2.59 -13.96 -17.14
C ASN A 4 -2.85 -12.57 -17.75
N LYS A 5 -4.11 -12.20 -17.97
CA LYS A 5 -4.50 -10.98 -18.72
C LYS A 5 -3.91 -9.69 -18.15
N LEU A 6 -3.55 -9.70 -16.87
CA LEU A 6 -3.06 -8.55 -16.11
C LEU A 6 -1.59 -8.69 -15.70
N ASP A 7 -0.94 -9.81 -16.04
CA ASP A 7 0.47 -10.12 -15.72
C ASP A 7 0.88 -9.76 -14.27
N GLN A 8 0.08 -10.24 -13.32
CA GLN A 8 0.23 -9.90 -11.91
C GLN A 8 1.47 -10.56 -11.29
N PHE A 9 2.47 -9.75 -10.93
CA PHE A 9 3.61 -10.14 -10.11
C PHE A 9 3.64 -9.34 -8.81
N TYR A 10 3.77 -10.04 -7.68
CA TYR A 10 3.73 -9.43 -6.36
C TYR A 10 5.13 -9.26 -5.80
N THR A 11 5.39 -8.09 -5.20
CA THR A 11 6.65 -7.80 -4.50
C THR A 11 6.88 -8.81 -3.39
N ASN A 12 8.06 -9.43 -3.32
CA ASN A 12 8.40 -10.34 -2.23
C ASN A 12 8.32 -9.61 -0.86
N PRO A 13 7.72 -10.21 0.19
CA PRO A 13 7.60 -9.57 1.51
C PRO A 13 8.93 -9.07 2.12
N LEU A 14 10.04 -9.77 1.89
CA LEU A 14 11.37 -9.34 2.35
C LEU A 14 11.84 -8.07 1.64
N ILE A 15 11.48 -7.93 0.36
CA ILE A 15 11.80 -6.75 -0.45
C ILE A 15 10.94 -5.57 -0.02
N SER A 16 9.63 -5.76 0.19
CA SER A 16 8.76 -4.67 0.69
C SER A 16 9.18 -4.21 2.09
N ASP A 17 9.52 -5.13 2.99
CA ASP A 17 10.01 -4.79 4.34
C ASP A 17 11.30 -3.94 4.26
N ASN A 18 12.26 -4.34 3.43
CA ASN A 18 13.51 -3.59 3.24
C ASN A 18 13.24 -2.20 2.66
N LEU A 19 12.43 -2.10 1.60
CA LEU A 19 12.12 -0.82 0.95
C LEU A 19 11.43 0.17 1.90
N VAL A 20 10.47 -0.29 2.71
CA VAL A 20 9.83 0.57 3.72
C VAL A 20 10.84 1.04 4.77
N SER A 21 11.75 0.15 5.23
CA SER A 21 12.81 0.53 6.16
C SER A 21 13.75 1.59 5.57
N VAL A 22 14.15 1.43 4.30
CA VAL A 22 14.97 2.41 3.59
C VAL A 22 14.23 3.74 3.46
N ALA A 23 12.96 3.73 3.03
CA ALA A 23 12.15 4.94 2.92
C ALA A 23 12.05 5.70 4.25
N LYS A 24 11.87 4.99 5.37
CA LYS A 24 11.84 5.57 6.72
C LYS A 24 13.19 6.21 7.10
N SER A 25 14.30 5.57 6.75
CA SER A 25 15.63 6.12 7.02
C SER A 25 15.93 7.39 6.21
N LEU A 26 15.40 7.50 4.98
CA LEU A 26 15.58 8.65 4.09
C LEU A 26 14.66 9.82 4.44
N LEU A 27 13.62 9.58 5.25
CA LEU A 27 12.62 10.57 5.63
C LEU A 27 12.56 10.74 7.16
N PRO A 28 13.66 11.14 7.83
CA PRO A 28 13.76 11.17 9.29
C PRO A 28 12.81 12.17 9.97
N SER A 29 12.43 13.25 9.28
CA SER A 29 11.47 14.24 9.77
C SER A 29 10.01 13.92 9.40
N PHE A 30 9.78 12.79 8.74
CA PHE A 30 8.44 12.38 8.33
C PHE A 30 7.76 11.61 9.45
N PHE A 31 6.61 12.10 9.88
CA PHE A 31 5.82 11.45 10.92
C PHE A 31 5.03 10.27 10.33
N PHE A 32 5.71 9.14 10.14
CA PHE A 32 5.11 7.91 9.57
C PHE A 32 3.78 7.54 10.28
N SER A 33 3.72 7.68 11.60
CA SER A 33 2.54 7.31 12.41
C SER A 33 1.29 8.16 12.14
N SER A 34 1.44 9.43 11.74
CA SER A 34 0.32 10.34 11.45
C SER A 34 0.12 10.57 9.94
N THR A 35 0.93 9.95 9.10
CA THR A 35 0.83 10.10 7.65
C THR A 35 -0.15 9.09 7.06
N LYS A 36 -1.05 9.58 6.21
CA LYS A 36 -1.84 8.72 5.33
C LYS A 36 -1.02 8.23 4.15
N PHE A 37 -0.94 6.92 3.98
CA PHE A 37 -0.33 6.26 2.84
C PHE A 37 -1.41 5.78 1.88
N ILE A 38 -1.12 5.89 0.58
CA ILE A 38 -1.98 5.40 -0.48
C ILE A 38 -1.17 4.43 -1.33
N GLU A 39 -1.64 3.19 -1.44
CA GLU A 39 -1.03 2.14 -2.28
C GLU A 39 -1.98 1.80 -3.45
N PRO A 40 -1.68 2.26 -4.67
CA PRO A 40 -2.33 1.76 -5.88
C PRO A 40 -1.78 0.38 -6.25
N SER A 41 -2.59 -0.44 -6.92
CA SER A 41 -2.20 -1.79 -7.38
C SER A 41 -1.66 -2.68 -6.25
N ALA A 42 -2.29 -2.60 -5.07
CA ALA A 42 -1.78 -3.17 -3.84
C ALA A 42 -1.74 -4.72 -3.84
N GLY A 43 -2.49 -5.39 -4.71
CA GLY A 43 -2.42 -6.83 -4.92
C GLY A 43 -2.60 -7.64 -3.63
N THR A 44 -1.51 -8.29 -3.18
CA THR A 44 -1.42 -9.07 -1.94
C THR A 44 -1.19 -8.24 -0.67
N GLY A 45 -1.05 -6.92 -0.78
CA GLY A 45 -0.93 -5.99 0.35
C GLY A 45 0.42 -6.04 1.07
N ASN A 46 1.49 -6.48 0.40
CA ASN A 46 2.79 -6.68 1.06
C ASN A 46 3.37 -5.37 1.60
N PHE A 47 3.22 -4.24 0.91
CA PHE A 47 3.64 -2.95 1.45
C PHE A 47 2.76 -2.47 2.60
N LEU A 48 1.44 -2.70 2.59
CA LEU A 48 0.58 -2.44 3.75
C LEU A 48 1.10 -3.15 5.00
N ILE A 49 1.42 -4.44 4.87
CA ILE A 49 1.97 -5.24 5.98
C ILE A 49 3.31 -4.66 6.44
N SER A 50 4.21 -4.33 5.51
CA SER A 50 5.50 -3.72 5.82
C SER A 50 5.36 -2.36 6.53
N LEU A 51 4.41 -1.52 6.12
CA LEU A 51 4.10 -0.24 6.75
C LEU A 51 3.54 -0.44 8.17
N MET A 52 2.64 -1.40 8.37
CA MET A 52 2.11 -1.75 9.70
C MET A 52 3.21 -2.26 10.65
N LYS A 53 4.14 -3.07 10.15
CA LYS A 53 5.33 -3.51 10.93
C LYS A 53 6.19 -2.33 11.40
N GLN A 54 6.16 -1.21 10.70
CA GLN A 54 6.88 0.01 11.06
C GLN A 54 6.10 0.94 12.01
N GLY A 55 4.92 0.50 12.48
CA GLY A 55 4.09 1.21 13.46
C GLY A 55 3.03 2.12 12.84
N ILE A 56 2.73 1.98 11.54
CA ILE A 56 1.65 2.73 10.90
C ILE A 56 0.33 2.02 11.17
N ASN A 57 -0.65 2.76 11.68
CA ASN A 57 -1.97 2.20 11.93
C ASN A 57 -2.74 1.97 10.62
N SER A 58 -3.56 0.92 10.57
CA SER A 58 -4.31 0.55 9.37
C SER A 58 -5.30 1.60 8.88
N GLU A 59 -5.82 2.47 9.77
CA GLU A 59 -6.71 3.57 9.38
C GLU A 59 -6.01 4.66 8.56
N ASN A 60 -4.68 4.71 8.63
CA ASN A 60 -3.85 5.61 7.82
C ASN A 60 -3.42 4.96 6.49
N LEU A 61 -3.84 3.73 6.22
CA LEU A 61 -3.54 3.01 4.98
C LEU A 61 -4.76 2.98 4.07
N ILE A 62 -4.59 3.46 2.84
CA ILE A 62 -5.60 3.40 1.80
C ILE A 62 -5.02 2.59 0.65
N ALA A 63 -5.60 1.43 0.38
CA ALA A 63 -5.11 0.52 -0.65
C ALA A 63 -6.19 0.22 -1.68
N TYR A 64 -5.81 0.20 -2.96
CA TYR A 64 -6.70 -0.11 -4.06
C TYR A 64 -6.07 -1.15 -4.99
N ASP A 65 -6.89 -2.07 -5.47
CA ASP A 65 -6.53 -2.98 -6.55
C ASP A 65 -7.78 -3.34 -7.35
N ILE A 66 -7.65 -3.65 -8.64
CA ILE A 66 -8.77 -4.10 -9.48
C ILE A 66 -9.13 -5.57 -9.21
N GLU A 67 -8.19 -6.35 -8.69
CA GLU A 67 -8.34 -7.75 -8.26
C GLU A 67 -7.60 -7.97 -6.92
N PRO A 68 -8.10 -7.40 -5.81
CA PRO A 68 -7.42 -7.45 -4.53
C PRO A 68 -7.29 -8.87 -3.99
N LYS A 69 -6.13 -9.18 -3.42
CA LYS A 69 -5.84 -10.46 -2.75
C LYS A 69 -5.64 -10.32 -1.25
N HIS A 70 -5.77 -9.10 -0.73
CA HIS A 70 -5.66 -8.79 0.70
C HIS A 70 -6.93 -8.08 1.20
N PRO A 71 -7.45 -8.42 2.40
CA PRO A 71 -8.71 -7.85 2.92
C PRO A 71 -8.71 -6.33 3.11
N LEU A 72 -7.55 -5.72 3.35
CA LEU A 72 -7.41 -4.26 3.49
C LEU A 72 -7.36 -3.52 2.14
N CYS A 73 -7.25 -4.24 1.02
CA CYS A 73 -7.25 -3.65 -0.32
C CYS A 73 -8.68 -3.51 -0.84
N LYS A 74 -9.08 -2.28 -1.18
CA LYS A 74 -10.39 -2.01 -1.78
C LYS A 74 -10.38 -2.43 -3.25
N ASN A 75 -11.43 -3.12 -3.69
CA ASN A 75 -11.64 -3.42 -5.10
C ASN A 75 -12.03 -2.13 -5.84
N ALA A 76 -11.09 -1.49 -6.54
CA ALA A 76 -11.36 -0.33 -7.39
C ALA A 76 -10.25 -0.04 -8.40
N ASP A 77 -10.61 0.63 -9.49
CA ASP A 77 -9.66 1.32 -10.37
C ASP A 77 -9.22 2.62 -9.69
N TYR A 78 -7.98 2.64 -9.18
CA TYR A 78 -7.40 3.80 -8.51
C TYR A 78 -7.46 5.07 -9.38
N LEU A 79 -7.23 4.95 -10.69
CA LEU A 79 -7.20 6.08 -11.62
C LEU A 79 -8.59 6.68 -11.88
N LYS A 80 -9.66 5.91 -11.65
CA LYS A 80 -11.04 6.38 -11.72
C LYS A 80 -11.60 6.79 -10.36
N THR A 81 -10.81 6.66 -9.29
CA THR A 81 -11.25 7.02 -7.94
C THR A 81 -11.11 8.53 -7.73
N THR A 82 -12.22 9.22 -7.51
CA THR A 82 -12.25 10.70 -7.45
C THR A 82 -12.35 11.30 -6.04
N ASN A 83 -12.59 10.47 -5.02
CA ASN A 83 -12.82 10.93 -3.64
C ASN A 83 -11.73 10.45 -2.67
N PHE A 84 -10.55 11.09 -2.71
CA PHE A 84 -9.56 10.96 -1.65
C PHE A 84 -9.85 12.01 -0.57
N THR A 85 -10.66 11.67 0.43
CA THR A 85 -10.90 12.60 1.56
C THR A 85 -9.68 12.60 2.49
N VAL A 86 -8.67 13.40 2.15
CA VAL A 86 -7.56 13.71 3.05
C VAL A 86 -8.03 14.80 4.02
N LYS A 87 -8.67 14.39 5.12
CA LYS A 87 -8.80 15.30 6.28
C LYS A 87 -7.41 15.55 6.85
N TYR A 88 -6.96 16.80 6.79
CA TYR A 88 -5.84 17.31 7.57
C TYR A 88 -6.33 17.50 9.01
N CYS A 89 -5.56 17.00 9.97
CA CYS A 89 -5.74 17.28 11.40
C CYS A 89 -4.87 18.48 11.78
#